data_AF-A0A0G1VCL8-F1
#
_entry.id   AF-A0A0G1VCL8-F1
#
_cell.length_a   1.000
_cell.length_b   1.000
_cell.length_c   1.000
_cell.angle_alpha   90.00
_cell.angle_beta   90.00
_cell.angle_gamma   90.00
#
_symmetry.space_group_name_H-M   'P 1'
#
loop_
_entity.id
_entity.type
_entity.pdbx_description
1 polymer ?
#
loop_
_entity_poly.entity_id
_entity_poly.type
_entity_poly.pdbx_seq_one_letter_code
_entity_poly.pdbx_strand_id
1 'polypeptide(L)'
;MQTKKKRGAQNEAGSILLFSVLMLGIMLGITLTLASIFIPKIRTISETANSIKALYAADSGLEWCVYKNRFPSSVESQPTMANGSTFALYSDGSPADCTIQPLNYRSVGTYGGVSRSLEVSEL
;
A
#
# COMPACT_ATOMS: atom_id res chain seq x y z
N MET A 1 -80.82 17.01 -5.39
CA MET A 1 -79.71 16.67 -4.46
C MET A 1 -78.49 16.36 -5.31
N GLN A 2 -77.59 17.32 -5.50
CA GLN A 2 -76.44 17.25 -6.42
C GLN A 2 -75.20 16.76 -5.67
N THR A 3 -74.63 15.61 -6.05
CA THR A 3 -73.42 15.04 -5.43
C THR A 3 -72.16 15.66 -6.01
N LYS A 4 -71.41 16.42 -5.19
CA LYS A 4 -70.12 17.04 -5.53
C LYS A 4 -69.05 15.98 -5.84
N LYS A 5 -68.54 15.99 -7.07
CA LYS A 5 -67.41 15.17 -7.55
C LYS A 5 -66.09 15.69 -6.98
N LYS A 6 -65.43 14.91 -6.10
CA LYS A 6 -64.10 15.22 -5.54
C LYS A 6 -63.02 15.07 -6.63
N ARG A 7 -62.51 16.20 -7.14
CA ARG A 7 -61.27 16.29 -7.94
C ARG A 7 -60.13 16.59 -6.98
N GLY A 8 -59.30 15.60 -6.63
CA GLY A 8 -58.17 15.85 -5.72
C GLY A 8 -57.08 14.78 -5.64
N ALA A 9 -57.13 13.70 -6.44
CA ALA A 9 -56.18 12.59 -6.29
C ALA A 9 -55.17 12.46 -7.44
N GLN A 10 -55.26 13.26 -8.50
CA GLN A 10 -54.44 13.05 -9.71
C GLN A 10 -53.08 13.81 -9.70
N ASN A 11 -52.90 14.80 -8.83
CA ASN A 11 -51.65 15.60 -8.77
C ASN A 11 -50.59 15.07 -7.78
N GLU A 12 -50.96 14.18 -6.86
CA GLU A 12 -50.05 13.64 -5.83
C GLU A 12 -49.14 12.53 -6.38
N ALA A 13 -49.62 11.77 -7.38
CA ALA A 13 -48.93 10.59 -7.92
C ALA A 13 -47.68 10.93 -8.75
N GLY A 14 -47.59 12.13 -9.33
CA GLY A 14 -46.37 12.58 -10.03
C GLY A 14 -45.27 13.03 -9.06
N SER A 15 -45.67 13.65 -7.96
CA SER A 15 -44.75 14.18 -6.93
C SER A 15 -44.01 13.06 -6.20
N ILE A 16 -44.70 11.95 -5.87
CA ILE A 16 -44.07 10.80 -5.19
C ILE A 16 -43.00 10.12 -6.05
N LEU A 17 -43.17 10.11 -7.38
CA LEU A 17 -42.22 9.50 -8.30
C LEU A 17 -40.95 10.35 -8.40
N LEU A 18 -41.09 11.68 -8.47
CA LEU A 18 -39.96 12.61 -8.42
C LEU A 18 -39.19 12.49 -7.10
N PHE A 19 -39.90 12.40 -5.98
CA PHE A 19 -39.27 12.25 -4.66
C PHE A 19 -38.49 10.94 -4.56
N SER A 20 -39.04 9.84 -5.09
CA SER A 20 -38.38 8.53 -5.10
C SER A 20 -37.10 8.54 -5.93
N VAL A 21 -37.12 9.18 -7.11
CA VAL A 21 -35.93 9.30 -7.97
C VAL A 21 -34.86 10.17 -7.32
N LEU A 22 -35.25 11.28 -6.69
CA LEU A 22 -34.31 12.12 -5.93
C LEU A 22 -33.66 11.35 -4.77
N MET A 23 -34.45 10.59 -4.01
CA MET A 23 -33.93 9.76 -2.92
C MET A 23 -32.97 8.68 -3.42
N LEU A 24 -33.31 7.98 -4.51
CA LEU A 24 -32.41 7.00 -5.13
C LEU A 24 -31.12 7.65 -5.63
N GLY A 25 -31.20 8.85 -6.19
CA GLY A 25 -30.03 9.62 -6.62
C GLY A 25 -29.10 9.98 -5.45
N ILE A 26 -29.67 10.42 -4.33
CA ILE A 26 -28.90 10.73 -3.11
C ILE A 26 -28.25 9.46 -2.55
N MET A 27 -29.01 8.36 -2.44
CA MET A 27 -28.46 7.09 -1.96
C MET A 27 -27.32 6.58 -2.85
N LEU A 28 -27.50 6.62 -4.17
CA LEU A 28 -26.46 6.22 -5.11
C LEU A 28 -25.20 7.11 -4.96
N GLY A 29 -25.39 8.43 -4.86
CA GLY A 29 -24.30 9.37 -4.63
C GLY A 29 -23.50 9.07 -3.36
N ILE A 30 -24.18 8.77 -2.25
CA ILE A 30 -23.55 8.38 -0.98
C ILE A 30 -22.74 7.10 -1.16
N THR A 31 -23.31 6.07 -1.79
CA THR A 31 -22.61 4.77 -1.97
C THR A 31 -21.36 4.89 -2.84
N LEU A 32 -21.42 5.65 -3.94
CA LEU A 32 -20.25 5.88 -4.82
C LEU A 32 -19.16 6.66 -4.09
N THR A 33 -19.54 7.64 -3.27
CA THR A 33 -18.60 8.42 -2.45
C THR A 33 -17.93 7.55 -1.39
N LEU A 34 -18.66 6.64 -0.75
CA LEU A 34 -18.08 5.69 0.20
C LEU A 34 -17.12 4.73 -0.53
N ALA A 35 -17.53 4.19 -1.68
CA ALA A 35 -16.70 3.29 -2.47
C ALA A 35 -15.38 3.95 -2.88
N SER A 36 -15.40 5.22 -3.30
CA SER A 36 -14.18 5.95 -3.68
C SER A 36 -13.22 6.18 -2.51
N ILE A 37 -13.72 6.23 -1.28
CA ILE A 37 -12.89 6.36 -0.07
C ILE A 37 -12.35 5.00 0.38
N PHE A 38 -13.16 3.95 0.36
CA PHE A 38 -12.78 2.65 0.91
C PHE A 38 -11.84 1.85 0.01
N ILE A 39 -12.01 1.91 -1.32
CA ILE A 39 -11.18 1.15 -2.26
C ILE A 39 -9.68 1.51 -2.12
N PRO A 40 -9.27 2.79 -2.08
CA PRO A 40 -7.88 3.17 -1.84
C PRO A 40 -7.36 2.66 -0.49
N LYS A 41 -8.17 2.78 0.57
CA LYS A 41 -7.76 2.33 1.92
C LYS A 41 -7.46 0.84 1.98
N ILE A 42 -8.24 0.01 1.30
CA ILE A 42 -8.00 -1.45 1.23
C ILE A 42 -6.66 -1.75 0.54
N ARG A 43 -6.34 -1.03 -0.55
CA ARG A 43 -5.03 -1.17 -1.21
C ARG A 43 -3.88 -0.75 -0.30
N THR A 44 -4.01 0.36 0.44
CA THR A 44 -2.95 0.79 1.37
C THR A 44 -2.66 -0.26 2.45
N ILE A 45 -3.66 -1.00 2.91
CA ILE A 45 -3.47 -2.08 3.90
C ILE A 45 -2.60 -3.21 3.32
N SER A 46 -2.83 -3.65 2.07
CA SER A 46 -2.00 -4.67 1.43
C SER A 46 -0.56 -4.20 1.24
N GLU A 47 -0.38 -2.95 0.80
CA GLU A 47 0.96 -2.36 0.65
C GLU A 47 1.69 -2.26 2.01
N THR A 48 0.96 -2.04 3.10
CA THR A 48 1.55 -1.98 4.45
C THR A 48 2.02 -3.36 4.90
N ALA A 49 1.24 -4.42 4.65
CA ALA A 49 1.67 -5.79 4.94
C ALA A 49 2.89 -6.21 4.08
N ASN A 50 2.88 -5.86 2.79
CA ASN A 50 4.00 -6.10 1.88
C ASN A 50 5.25 -5.31 2.29
N SER A 51 5.07 -4.10 2.81
CA SER A 51 6.13 -3.24 3.30
C SER A 51 6.96 -3.87 4.42
N ILE A 52 6.34 -4.65 5.31
CA ILE A 52 7.07 -5.29 6.42
C ILE A 52 8.01 -6.36 5.86
N LYS A 53 7.56 -7.14 4.87
CA LYS A 53 8.39 -8.15 4.20
C LYS A 53 9.54 -7.51 3.42
N ALA A 54 9.27 -6.42 2.70
CA ALA A 54 10.28 -5.64 2.02
C ALA A 54 11.32 -5.05 3.00
N LEU A 55 10.86 -4.52 4.14
CA LEU A 55 11.74 -4.00 5.18
C LEU A 55 12.63 -5.10 5.78
N TYR A 56 12.06 -6.27 6.08
CA TYR A 56 12.82 -7.39 6.64
C TYR A 56 13.89 -7.92 5.68
N ALA A 57 13.61 -7.91 4.37
CA ALA A 57 14.61 -8.23 3.36
C ALA A 57 15.74 -7.18 3.30
N ALA A 58 15.39 -5.89 3.38
CA ALA A 58 16.37 -4.81 3.43
C ALA A 58 17.28 -4.94 4.67
N ASP A 59 16.69 -5.17 5.84
CA ASP A 59 17.39 -5.32 7.11
C ASP A 59 18.32 -6.52 7.11
N SER A 60 17.85 -7.68 6.64
CA SER A 60 18.67 -8.90 6.52
C SER A 60 19.88 -8.69 5.61
N GLY A 61 19.71 -7.96 4.50
CA GLY A 61 20.82 -7.61 3.61
C GLY A 61 21.82 -6.67 4.28
N LEU A 62 21.35 -5.68 5.03
CA LEU A 62 22.21 -4.71 5.72
C LEU A 62 22.99 -5.35 6.88
N GLU A 63 22.33 -6.19 7.69
CA GLU A 63 22.97 -6.93 8.77
C GLU A 63 24.08 -7.85 8.25
N TRP A 64 23.87 -8.48 7.09
CA TRP A 64 24.94 -9.25 6.44
C TRP A 64 26.16 -8.38 6.08
N CYS A 65 25.94 -7.15 5.63
CA CYS A 65 27.01 -6.20 5.32
C CYS A 65 27.78 -5.77 6.57
N VAL A 66 27.06 -5.45 7.64
CA VAL A 66 27.66 -5.12 8.95
C VAL A 66 28.46 -6.32 9.47
N TYR A 67 27.91 -7.53 9.35
CA TYR A 67 28.57 -8.76 9.76
C TYR A 67 29.87 -9.02 8.98
N LYS A 68 29.84 -8.94 7.65
CA LYS A 68 31.04 -9.11 6.83
C LYS A 68 32.09 -8.05 7.11
N ASN A 69 31.69 -6.80 7.36
CA ASN A 69 32.63 -5.75 7.74
C ASN A 69 33.31 -6.04 9.09
N ARG A 70 32.55 -6.58 10.06
CA ARG A 70 33.09 -6.97 11.38
C ARG A 70 33.97 -8.21 11.31
N PHE A 71 33.67 -9.15 10.42
CA PHE A 71 34.36 -10.43 10.26
C PHE A 71 34.78 -10.66 8.80
N PRO A 72 35.79 -9.95 8.29
CA PRO A 72 36.16 -9.97 6.86
C PRO A 72 36.68 -11.33 6.37
N SER A 73 37.11 -12.21 7.28
CA SER A 73 37.54 -13.57 6.96
C SER A 73 36.40 -14.60 6.99
N SER A 74 35.17 -14.19 7.30
CA SER A 74 34.01 -15.07 7.27
C SER A 74 33.57 -15.34 5.82
N VAL A 75 33.28 -16.59 5.49
CA VAL A 75 32.87 -17.03 4.14
C VAL A 75 31.34 -17.16 4.06
N GLU A 76 30.63 -16.36 4.84
CA GLU A 76 29.17 -16.48 4.92
C GLU A 76 28.52 -16.02 3.62
N SER A 77 27.75 -16.92 3.01
CA SER A 77 26.99 -16.64 1.80
C SER A 77 25.94 -15.57 2.07
N GLN A 78 25.61 -14.80 1.03
CA GLN A 78 24.54 -13.81 1.09
C GLN A 78 23.21 -14.48 1.48
N PRO A 79 22.41 -13.88 2.39
CA PRO A 79 21.13 -14.47 2.80
C PRO A 79 20.16 -14.55 1.62
N THR A 80 19.40 -15.64 1.57
CA THR A 80 18.32 -15.84 0.59
C THR A 80 16.97 -15.83 1.29
N MET A 81 16.02 -15.04 0.81
CA MET A 81 14.71 -14.92 1.44
C MET A 81 13.76 -16.03 0.96
N ALA A 82 13.32 -16.90 1.86
CA ALA A 82 12.42 -18.02 1.52
C ALA A 82 10.98 -17.59 1.16
N ASN A 83 10.60 -16.35 1.49
CA ASN A 83 9.25 -15.82 1.30
C ASN A 83 9.04 -15.14 -0.07
N GLY A 84 10.02 -15.18 -0.97
CA GLY A 84 9.96 -14.52 -2.28
C GLY A 84 10.21 -13.01 -2.25
N SER A 85 10.62 -12.44 -1.11
CA SER A 85 11.19 -11.09 -1.10
C SER A 85 12.61 -11.10 -1.67
N THR A 86 13.05 -9.96 -2.17
CA THR A 86 14.41 -9.78 -2.68
C THR A 86 15.02 -8.56 -2.02
N PHE A 87 16.35 -8.48 -1.98
CA PHE A 87 17.03 -7.25 -1.63
C PHE A 87 18.18 -6.98 -2.60
N ALA A 88 18.50 -5.71 -2.75
CA ALA A 88 19.63 -5.22 -3.53
C ALA A 88 20.46 -4.30 -2.65
N LEU A 89 21.78 -4.44 -2.77
CA LEU A 89 22.76 -3.69 -1.99
C LEU A 89 23.40 -2.64 -2.88
N TYR A 90 23.56 -1.44 -2.35
CA TYR A 90 24.16 -0.31 -3.05
C TYR A 90 25.20 0.36 -2.16
N SER A 91 26.24 0.92 -2.79
CA SER A 91 27.19 1.83 -2.17
C SER A 91 27.43 2.97 -3.17
N ASP A 92 27.29 4.22 -2.73
CA ASP A 92 27.38 5.41 -3.58
C ASP A 92 26.54 5.35 -4.87
N GLY A 93 25.37 4.71 -4.80
CA GLY A 93 24.44 4.56 -5.92
C GLY A 93 24.78 3.43 -6.91
N SER A 94 25.87 2.69 -6.70
CA SER A 94 26.26 1.53 -7.51
C SER A 94 25.95 0.22 -6.78
N PRO A 95 25.65 -0.88 -7.48
CA PRO A 95 25.49 -2.20 -6.86
C PRO A 95 26.75 -2.58 -6.08
N ALA A 96 26.58 -3.13 -4.87
CA ALA A 96 27.69 -3.48 -4.00
C ALA A 96 27.53 -4.88 -3.38
N ASP A 97 28.64 -5.47 -2.94
CA ASP A 97 28.71 -6.85 -2.42
C ASP A 97 29.18 -6.92 -0.94
N CYS A 98 29.20 -5.76 -0.28
CA CYS A 98 29.58 -5.61 1.11
C CYS A 98 30.99 -6.09 1.45
N THR A 99 31.93 -5.88 0.52
CA THR A 99 33.36 -6.15 0.69
C THR A 99 34.22 -4.91 0.88
N ILE A 100 33.67 -3.72 0.61
CA ILE A 100 34.38 -2.42 0.61
C ILE A 100 34.19 -1.74 1.98
N GLN A 101 35.25 -1.10 2.48
CA GLN A 101 35.22 -0.13 3.58
C GLN A 101 35.41 1.29 3.01
N PRO A 102 34.75 2.33 3.53
CA PRO A 102 33.93 2.40 4.76
C PRO A 102 32.54 1.74 4.65
N LEU A 103 31.87 1.55 5.79
CA LEU A 103 30.54 0.92 5.85
C LEU A 103 29.45 1.91 5.41
N ASN A 104 29.45 2.27 4.12
CA ASN A 104 28.48 3.13 3.47
C ASN A 104 27.63 2.30 2.52
N TYR A 105 26.62 1.63 3.07
CA TYR A 105 25.77 0.72 2.33
C TYR A 105 24.30 1.06 2.49
N ARG A 106 23.59 1.00 1.36
CA ARG A 106 22.14 1.08 1.29
C ARG A 106 21.58 -0.25 0.82
N SER A 107 20.78 -0.88 1.66
CA SER A 107 20.03 -2.09 1.33
C SER A 107 18.60 -1.72 0.95
N VAL A 108 18.13 -2.23 -0.19
CA VAL A 108 16.77 -2.01 -0.70
C VAL A 108 16.07 -3.36 -0.81
N GLY A 109 15.11 -3.61 0.06
CA GLY A 109 14.27 -4.80 0.02
C GLY A 109 12.98 -4.54 -0.75
N THR A 110 12.52 -5.54 -1.50
CA THR A 110 11.34 -5.48 -2.37
C THR A 110 10.45 -6.70 -2.17
N TYR A 111 9.15 -6.46 -2.02
CA TYR A 111 8.14 -7.50 -1.98
C TYR A 111 6.79 -6.97 -2.47
N GLY A 112 6.15 -7.69 -3.39
CA GLY A 112 4.78 -7.38 -3.82
C GLY A 112 4.58 -5.96 -4.38
N GLY A 113 5.59 -5.39 -5.04
CA GLY A 113 5.56 -4.02 -5.58
C GLY A 113 5.97 -2.91 -4.59
N VAL A 114 6.15 -3.24 -3.32
CA VAL A 114 6.64 -2.31 -2.30
C VAL A 114 8.14 -2.46 -2.12
N SER A 115 8.85 -1.33 -2.10
CA SER A 115 10.28 -1.28 -1.78
C SER A 115 10.53 -0.44 -0.52
N ARG A 116 11.43 -0.92 0.34
CA ARG A 116 11.91 -0.21 1.53
C ARG A 116 13.43 -0.24 1.55
N SER A 117 14.04 0.86 1.97
CA SER A 117 15.50 0.94 2.05
C SER A 117 15.97 1.34 3.43
N LEU A 118 17.08 0.73 3.84
CA LEU A 118 17.84 1.06 5.05
C LEU A 118 19.26 1.40 4.63
N GLU A 119 19.87 2.35 5.33
CA GLU A 119 21.21 2.82 5.03
C GLU A 119 22.03 2.87 6.32
N VAL A 120 23.27 2.42 6.20
CA VAL A 120 24.31 2.61 7.21
C VAL A 120 25.38 3.50 6.60
N SER A 121 25.78 4.51 7.36
CA SER A 121 26.81 5.47 6.97
C SER A 121 27.75 5.70 8.15
N GLU A 122 29.05 5.60 7.93
CA GLU A 122 30.05 6.04 8.89
C GLU A 122 30.27 7.56 8.70
N LEU A 123 30.18 8.32 9.79
CA LEU A 123 30.37 9.78 9.83
C LEU A 123 31.86 10.17 9.80
#